data_AF-A0A7S2MJN0-F1
#
_entry.id   AF-A0A7S2MJN0-F1
#
_cell.length_a   1.000
_cell.length_b   1.000
_cell.length_c   1.000
_cell.angle_alpha   90.00
_cell.angle_beta   90.00
_cell.angle_gamma   90.00
#
_symmetry.space_group_name_H-M   'P 1'
#
loop_
_entity.id
_entity.type
_entity.pdbx_description
1 polymer ?
#
loop_
_entity_poly.entity_id
_entity_poly.type
_entity_poly.pdbx_seq_one_letter_code
_entity_poly.pdbx_strand_id
1 'polypeptide(L)'
;GGLFVLAPSASEYERALAHLYTLNRPEHGKGPWWRCYDGSDQEFWRSFYRPLYELPLRYHAHTGLEMNASEWRAIRLMHNIQGFRAVYHRIPHFARQSIRFFHGDDDDVKKMSEEYKM
;
A
#
# COMPACT_ATOMS: atom_id res chain seq x y z
N GLY A 1 1.52 -3.61 -2.47
CA GLY A 1 0.39 -3.64 -1.54
C GLY A 1 0.88 -3.10 -0.20
N GLY A 2 0.14 -2.21 0.46
CA GLY A 2 0.72 -1.39 1.54
C GLY A 2 0.50 -1.86 2.98
N LEU A 3 -0.53 -2.67 3.27
CA LEU A 3 -0.74 -3.24 4.60
C LEU A 3 -1.49 -4.57 4.52
N PHE A 4 -0.96 -5.57 5.22
CA PHE A 4 -1.59 -6.86 5.45
C PHE A 4 -1.35 -7.27 6.91
N VAL A 5 -2.25 -8.07 7.49
CA VAL A 5 -2.05 -8.70 8.81
C VAL A 5 -2.03 -10.20 8.60
N LEU A 6 -0.83 -10.80 8.72
CA LEU A 6 -0.57 -12.21 8.41
C LEU A 6 0.11 -12.89 9.61
N ALA A 7 -0.22 -14.16 9.84
CA ALA A 7 0.52 -15.02 10.75
C ALA A 7 1.69 -15.70 9.99
N PRO A 8 2.94 -15.65 10.48
CA PRO A 8 4.04 -16.37 9.84
C PRO A 8 3.80 -17.89 9.82
N SER A 9 3.86 -18.50 8.64
CA SER A 9 3.73 -19.96 8.46
C SER A 9 4.49 -20.43 7.22
N ALA A 10 5.22 -21.54 7.36
CA ALA A 10 5.89 -22.21 6.24
C ALA A 10 4.89 -22.74 5.19
N SER A 11 3.75 -23.29 5.64
CA SER A 11 2.72 -23.81 4.72
C SER A 11 2.03 -22.70 3.91
N GLU A 12 1.88 -21.50 4.49
CA GLU A 12 1.37 -20.34 3.75
C GLU A 12 2.37 -19.83 2.72
N TYR A 13 3.67 -19.85 3.05
CA TYR A 13 4.74 -19.52 2.11
C TYR A 13 4.79 -20.50 0.92
N GLU A 14 4.72 -21.82 1.18
CA GLU A 14 4.66 -22.85 0.14
C GLU A 14 3.43 -22.70 -0.76
N ARG A 15 2.24 -22.45 -0.17
CA ARG A 15 1.01 -22.16 -0.92
C ARG A 15 1.13 -20.90 -1.78
N ALA A 16 1.71 -19.82 -1.23
CA ALA A 16 1.91 -18.56 -1.94
C ALA A 16 2.89 -18.71 -3.12
N LEU A 17 3.99 -19.43 -2.91
CA LEU A 17 4.98 -19.73 -3.94
C LEU A 17 4.38 -20.61 -5.06
N ALA A 18 3.63 -21.65 -4.70
CA ALA A 18 2.92 -22.48 -5.67
C ALA A 18 1.91 -21.67 -6.50
N HIS A 19 1.15 -20.77 -5.86
CA HIS A 19 0.22 -19.86 -6.53
C HIS A 19 0.94 -18.92 -7.52
N LEU A 20 2.08 -18.34 -7.12
CA LEU A 20 2.90 -17.48 -7.98
C LEU A 20 3.35 -18.20 -9.27
N TYR A 21 3.73 -19.48 -9.17
CA TYR A 21 4.07 -20.29 -10.35
C TYR A 21 2.85 -20.56 -11.27
N THR A 22 1.62 -20.57 -10.75
CA THR A 22 0.43 -20.67 -11.61
C THR A 22 0.16 -19.40 -12.42
N LEU A 23 0.38 -18.22 -11.81
CA LEU A 23 0.26 -16.92 -12.50
C LEU A 23 1.35 -16.73 -13.56
N ASN A 24 2.55 -17.25 -13.30
CA ASN A 24 3.72 -17.07 -14.15
C ASN A 24 3.93 -18.16 -15.22
N ARG A 25 2.98 -19.07 -15.45
CA ARG A 25 3.06 -20.14 -16.48
C ARG A 25 3.54 -19.61 -17.86
N PRO A 26 4.68 -20.08 -18.39
CA PRO A 26 5.14 -19.70 -19.73
C PRO A 26 4.39 -20.50 -20.80
N GLU A 27 3.17 -20.08 -21.15
CA GLU A 27 2.44 -20.63 -22.29
C GLU A 27 3.07 -20.15 -23.61
N HIS A 28 3.88 -21.00 -24.23
CA HIS A 28 4.31 -20.80 -25.60
C HIS A 28 3.09 -20.83 -26.56
N GLY A 29 2.95 -19.80 -27.40
CA GLY A 29 2.07 -19.84 -28.57
C GLY A 29 0.64 -19.31 -28.42
N LYS A 30 0.26 -18.66 -27.31
CA LYS A 30 -1.01 -17.91 -27.22
C LYS A 30 -0.80 -16.39 -27.33
N GLY A 31 -1.81 -15.70 -27.85
CA GLY A 31 -1.73 -14.30 -28.27
C GLY A 31 -1.58 -13.25 -27.15
N PRO A 32 -1.36 -11.97 -27.51
CA PRO A 32 -0.81 -10.92 -26.64
C PRO A 32 -1.72 -10.43 -25.49
N TRP A 33 -2.87 -11.07 -25.26
CA TRP A 33 -3.88 -10.65 -24.29
C TRP A 33 -3.94 -11.52 -23.02
N TRP A 34 -3.18 -12.63 -22.96
CA TRP A 34 -3.29 -13.59 -21.84
C TRP A 34 -2.23 -13.43 -20.75
N ARG A 35 -2.31 -12.28 -20.07
CA ARG A 35 -1.96 -12.11 -18.65
C ARG A 35 -2.68 -10.87 -18.14
N CYS A 36 -3.17 -10.94 -16.91
CA CYS A 36 -3.53 -9.75 -16.15
C CYS A 36 -2.44 -9.36 -15.15
N TYR A 37 -1.66 -10.36 -14.67
CA TYR A 37 -0.66 -10.19 -13.61
C TYR A 37 0.38 -9.12 -13.95
N ASP A 38 0.27 -7.97 -13.30
CA ASP A 38 1.13 -6.79 -13.46
C ASP A 38 2.54 -6.95 -12.86
N GLY A 39 2.81 -8.09 -12.20
CA GLY A 39 4.05 -8.37 -11.49
C GLY A 39 4.12 -7.76 -10.08
N SER A 40 3.09 -7.03 -9.65
CA SER A 40 3.03 -6.43 -8.32
C SER A 40 2.62 -7.44 -7.25
N ASP A 41 3.16 -7.23 -6.05
CA ASP A 41 2.68 -7.92 -4.85
C ASP A 41 1.19 -7.62 -4.58
N GLN A 42 0.68 -6.47 -5.01
CA GLN A 42 -0.72 -6.06 -4.81
C GLN A 42 -1.70 -6.96 -5.56
N GLU A 43 -1.46 -7.24 -6.84
CA GLU A 43 -2.32 -8.17 -7.58
C GLU A 43 -2.10 -9.63 -7.11
N PHE A 44 -0.85 -10.00 -6.83
CA PHE A 44 -0.50 -11.31 -6.27
C PHE A 44 -1.31 -11.63 -5.01
N TRP A 45 -1.21 -10.81 -3.96
CA TRP A 45 -1.95 -11.02 -2.71
C TRP A 45 -3.47 -10.91 -2.90
N ARG A 46 -3.94 -10.04 -3.80
CA ARG A 46 -5.38 -9.90 -4.15
C ARG A 46 -5.94 -11.10 -4.91
N SER A 47 -5.10 -11.90 -5.56
CA SER A 47 -5.49 -13.16 -6.19
C SER A 47 -5.39 -14.36 -5.23
N PHE A 48 -4.39 -14.36 -4.33
CA PHE A 48 -4.12 -15.45 -3.40
C PHE A 48 -5.12 -15.53 -2.23
N TYR A 49 -5.33 -14.43 -1.49
CA TYR A 49 -6.14 -14.41 -0.27
C TYR A 49 -7.64 -14.16 -0.51
N ARG A 50 -8.26 -14.83 -1.51
CA ARG A 50 -9.71 -14.66 -1.77
C ARG A 50 -10.56 -15.67 -0.97
N PRO A 51 -11.68 -15.24 -0.33
CA PRO A 51 -12.16 -13.86 -0.20
C PRO A 51 -11.33 -13.05 0.82
N LEU A 52 -11.08 -11.78 0.51
CA LEU A 52 -10.31 -10.87 1.36
C LEU A 52 -11.18 -10.33 2.50
N TYR A 53 -10.58 -10.17 3.68
CA TYR A 53 -11.12 -9.30 4.73
C TYR A 53 -10.49 -7.90 4.58
N GLU A 54 -11.30 -6.90 4.21
CA GLU A 54 -10.81 -5.54 4.00
C GLU A 54 -10.63 -4.79 5.33
N LEU A 55 -9.43 -4.26 5.57
CA LEU A 55 -9.15 -3.42 6.74
C LEU A 55 -9.84 -2.05 6.57
N PRO A 56 -10.48 -1.51 7.61
CA PRO A 56 -11.07 -0.17 7.55
C PRO A 56 -10.05 0.90 7.14
N LEU A 57 -10.46 1.80 6.23
CA LEU A 57 -9.61 2.81 5.57
C LEU A 57 -8.67 3.59 6.52
N ARG A 58 -9.08 3.79 7.77
CA ARG A 58 -8.27 4.42 8.83
C ARG A 58 -6.89 3.78 9.07
N TYR A 59 -6.66 2.55 8.61
CA TYR A 59 -5.38 1.84 8.71
C TYR A 59 -4.58 1.80 7.40
N HIS A 60 -5.12 2.26 6.27
CA HIS A 60 -4.44 2.22 4.97
C HIS A 60 -4.90 3.37 4.06
N ALA A 61 -4.98 4.58 4.62
CA ALA A 61 -5.26 5.78 3.83
C ALA A 61 -3.99 6.26 3.10
N HIS A 62 -4.13 6.87 1.92
CA HIS A 62 -3.03 7.46 1.16
C HIS A 62 -3.28 8.94 0.85
N THR A 63 -2.23 9.67 0.53
CA THR A 63 -2.23 11.14 0.31
C THR A 63 -3.04 11.62 -0.90
N GLY A 64 -3.51 10.69 -1.74
CA GLY A 64 -4.34 10.97 -2.92
C GLY A 64 -5.85 10.96 -2.65
N LEU A 65 -6.30 10.60 -1.44
CA LEU A 65 -7.73 10.51 -1.11
C LEU A 65 -8.36 11.89 -0.86
N GLU A 66 -9.55 12.10 -1.43
CA GLU A 66 -10.41 13.24 -1.11
C GLU A 66 -11.28 12.87 0.10
N MET A 67 -11.01 13.49 1.25
CA MET A 67 -11.63 13.18 2.54
C MET A 67 -11.88 14.45 3.34
N ASN A 68 -12.98 14.49 4.11
CA ASN A 68 -13.34 15.64 4.93
C ASN A 68 -12.61 15.64 6.29
N ALA A 69 -12.69 16.76 7.02
CA ALA A 69 -11.93 16.95 8.26
C ALA A 69 -12.28 15.98 9.39
N SER A 70 -13.48 15.39 9.42
CA SER A 70 -13.85 14.36 10.40
C SER A 70 -13.26 12.99 10.05
N GLU A 71 -13.22 12.64 8.77
CA GLU A 71 -12.61 11.39 8.27
C GLU A 71 -11.08 11.42 8.46
N TRP A 72 -10.43 12.55 8.18
CA TRP A 72 -9.00 12.75 8.46
C TRP A 72 -8.64 12.57 9.94
N ARG A 73 -9.54 12.90 10.89
CA ARG A 73 -9.34 12.65 12.34
C ARG A 73 -9.50 11.18 12.74
N ALA A 74 -10.15 10.37 11.90
CA ALA A 74 -10.31 8.93 12.14
C ALA A 74 -9.07 8.12 11.77
N ILE A 75 -8.20 8.64 10.90
CA ILE A 75 -6.98 7.98 10.42
C ILE A 75 -6.02 7.66 11.58
N ARG A 76 -5.41 6.47 11.49
CA ARG A 76 -4.41 5.94 12.44
C ARG A 76 -3.11 5.52 11.77
N LEU A 77 -3.14 5.12 10.50
CA LEU A 77 -1.96 4.84 9.69
C LEU A 77 -2.17 5.37 8.27
N MET A 78 -1.11 5.99 7.72
CA MET A 78 -1.06 6.48 6.35
C MET A 78 0.02 5.74 5.56
N HIS A 79 -0.34 5.21 4.40
CA HIS A 79 0.59 4.66 3.42
C HIS A 79 0.95 5.74 2.40
N ASN A 80 2.18 6.26 2.49
CA ASN A 80 2.71 7.25 1.56
C ASN A 80 3.30 6.56 0.32
N ILE A 81 2.42 6.26 -0.65
CA ILE A 81 2.78 5.68 -1.95
C ILE A 81 3.69 6.65 -2.72
N GLN A 82 4.87 6.19 -3.15
CA GLN A 82 5.95 7.08 -3.62
C GLN A 82 5.57 8.03 -4.77
N GLY A 83 4.64 7.64 -5.64
CA GLY A 83 4.11 8.48 -6.73
C GLY A 83 3.36 9.74 -6.27
N PHE A 84 3.02 9.85 -4.98
CA PHE A 84 2.35 11.00 -4.36
C PHE A 84 3.23 11.75 -3.35
N ARG A 85 4.57 11.61 -3.43
CA ARG A 85 5.52 12.20 -2.47
C ARG A 85 5.47 13.73 -2.32
N ALA A 86 4.90 14.46 -3.27
CA ALA A 86 4.71 15.92 -3.21
C ALA A 86 3.35 16.36 -2.61
N VAL A 87 2.53 15.44 -2.11
CA VAL A 87 1.08 15.69 -1.88
C VAL A 87 0.73 15.97 -0.40
N TYR A 88 1.73 16.27 0.45
CA TYR A 88 1.51 16.62 1.87
C TYR A 88 0.53 17.81 2.08
N HIS A 89 0.42 18.72 1.11
CA HIS A 89 -0.52 19.83 1.12
C HIS A 89 -2.00 19.40 1.23
N ARG A 90 -2.38 18.22 0.70
CA ARG A 90 -3.76 17.71 0.75
C ARG A 90 -4.15 17.14 2.11
N ILE A 91 -3.17 16.85 2.98
CA ILE A 91 -3.40 16.39 4.33
C ILE A 91 -3.61 17.62 5.23
N PRO A 92 -4.75 17.76 5.93
CA PRO A 92 -4.94 18.85 6.90
C PRO A 92 -3.86 18.83 7.99
N HIS A 93 -3.39 20.01 8.42
CA HIS A 93 -2.26 20.13 9.33
C HIS A 93 -2.41 19.30 10.62
N PHE A 94 -3.59 19.37 11.26
CA PHE A 94 -3.91 18.59 12.46
C PHE A 94 -3.77 17.07 12.27
N ALA A 95 -3.99 16.56 11.04
CA ALA A 95 -3.89 15.14 10.75
C ALA A 95 -2.42 14.73 10.61
N ARG A 96 -1.59 15.53 9.91
CA ARG A 96 -0.13 15.30 9.78
C ARG A 96 0.53 15.11 11.15
N GLN A 97 0.23 15.98 12.11
CA GLN A 97 0.76 15.93 13.48
C GLN A 97 0.38 14.65 14.25
N SER A 98 -0.71 13.98 13.85
CA SER A 98 -1.19 12.73 14.49
C SER A 98 -0.75 11.44 13.78
N ILE A 99 -0.20 11.56 12.57
CA ILE A 99 0.15 10.42 11.71
C ILE A 99 1.61 10.02 11.92
N ARG A 100 1.84 8.76 12.26
CA ARG A 100 3.18 8.17 12.26
C ARG A 100 3.55 7.76 10.84
N PHE A 101 4.54 8.45 10.26
CA PHE A 101 5.14 8.08 9.00
C PHE A 101 6.17 6.96 9.23
N PHE A 102 5.85 5.75 8.77
CA PHE A 102 6.79 4.63 8.77
C PHE A 102 7.55 4.60 7.44
N HIS A 103 8.39 5.61 7.25
CA HIS A 103 9.38 5.62 6.17
C HIS A 103 10.68 4.97 6.64
N GLY A 104 11.36 4.29 5.72
CA GLY A 104 12.80 4.12 5.84
C GLY A 104 13.50 5.47 5.59
N ASP A 105 14.63 5.66 6.26
CA ASP A 105 15.54 6.80 6.18
C ASP A 105 15.08 8.12 6.85
N ASP A 106 15.83 8.53 7.87
CA ASP A 106 15.72 9.82 8.59
C ASP A 106 15.89 11.05 7.67
N ASP A 107 16.38 10.85 6.46
CA ASP A 107 16.57 11.89 5.45
C ASP A 107 15.25 12.48 4.91
N ASP A 108 14.10 11.80 5.02
CA ASP A 108 12.84 12.38 4.55
C ASP A 108 12.40 13.61 5.37
N VAL A 109 12.84 13.77 6.63
CA VAL A 109 12.67 15.02 7.41
C VAL A 109 13.54 16.16 6.88
N LYS A 110 14.73 15.86 6.36
CA LYS A 110 15.65 16.85 5.76
C LYS A 110 15.12 17.37 4.42
N LYS A 111 14.29 16.56 3.71
CA LYS A 111 13.68 16.87 2.41
C LYS A 111 12.39 17.69 2.53
N MET A 112 11.83 17.85 3.73
CA MET A 112 10.73 18.80 3.97
C MET A 112 11.30 20.24 3.92
N SER A 113 10.63 21.14 3.22
CA SER A 113 10.98 22.57 3.24
C SER A 113 10.63 23.21 4.58
N GLU A 114 11.30 24.31 4.94
CA GLU A 114 11.18 24.95 6.27
C GLU A 114 9.73 25.33 6.65
N GLU A 115 8.89 25.69 5.66
CA GLU A 115 7.45 25.94 5.83
C GLU A 115 6.68 24.73 6.46
N TYR A 116 7.22 23.52 6.36
CA TYR A 116 6.60 22.27 6.85
C TYR A 116 7.28 21.72 8.11
N LYS A 117 8.22 22.47 8.71
CA LYS A 117 8.91 22.12 9.97
C LYS A 117 8.37 22.90 11.18
N MET A 118 7.47 23.85 10.96
CA MET A 118 6.78 24.67 11.98
C MET A 118 5.31 24.26 12.10
#